data_AF-A0A9P3BEL2-F1
#
_entry.id   AF-A0A9P3BEL2-F1
#
_cell.length_a   1.000
_cell.length_b   1.000
_cell.length_c   1.000
_cell.angle_alpha   90.00
_cell.angle_beta   90.00
_cell.angle_gamma   90.00
#
_symmetry.space_group_name_H-M   'P 1'
#
loop_
_entity.id
_entity.type
_entity.pdbx_description
1 polymer ?
#
loop_
_entity_poly.entity_id
_entity_poly.type
_entity_poly.pdbx_seq_one_letter_code
_entity_poly.pdbx_strand_id
1 'polypeptide(L)'
;MAGGIQSSDTDPAEVMRLAVEQFRAKMESSNRRFLQDRIDEIEAMGLSTEEEKLTEMRLYWPNLGAKGEESWNDGAPLGPVRQSRETRNATRLEDVKTIYHEHMDGIIPPTLITDEWRQMYLEVLKEVCNDAMAQNQEGEDEDEDFDIPMCRELGHFIKYANGVQDPDFRCSGISPFAPVPPVGRKEYAFPESAAVLARPTPEVSTSREILKEYLQESILDETFIQGTVDEDLEVKVGFQTGLGSRAEHDEWYSAYLYCRRCDDDSDPSLKDWAWRVSFFRADVGNPTTLYGRYPRFDSIPEFLDWYSSWLDYVDMNEVRRNARCLYGDDDYYSDLE
;
A
#
# COMPACT_ATOMS: atom_id res chain seq x y z
N MET A 1 -47.13 8.83 16.16
CA MET A 1 -46.15 9.60 15.35
C MET A 1 -44.82 8.89 15.49
N ALA A 2 -44.46 8.07 14.51
CA ALA A 2 -43.19 7.35 14.47
C ALA A 2 -42.21 8.21 13.66
N GLY A 3 -41.15 8.68 14.31
CA GLY A 3 -40.04 9.35 13.64
C GLY A 3 -39.22 8.31 12.89
N GLY A 4 -39.31 8.35 11.57
CA GLY A 4 -38.40 7.60 10.71
C GLY A 4 -36.99 8.14 10.91
N ILE A 5 -36.09 7.25 11.29
CA ILE A 5 -34.65 7.49 11.24
C ILE A 5 -34.31 7.61 9.76
N GLN A 6 -34.05 8.83 9.30
CA GLN A 6 -33.42 9.08 8.00
C GLN A 6 -32.05 8.39 8.05
N SER A 7 -31.85 7.35 7.24
CA SER A 7 -30.50 6.93 6.87
C SER A 7 -29.83 8.15 6.24
N SER A 8 -28.69 8.57 6.77
CA SER A 8 -27.91 9.61 6.12
C SER A 8 -27.44 9.08 4.77
N ASP A 9 -28.08 9.56 3.69
CA ASP A 9 -27.59 9.47 2.30
C ASP A 9 -26.28 10.28 2.22
N THR A 10 -25.21 9.74 2.76
CA THR A 10 -23.88 10.34 2.66
C THR A 10 -23.33 9.98 1.28
N ASP A 11 -23.03 10.99 0.47
CA ASP A 11 -22.42 10.84 -0.85
C ASP A 11 -21.16 9.95 -0.77
N PRO A 12 -21.08 8.81 -1.51
CA PRO A 12 -19.90 7.94 -1.51
C PRO A 12 -18.59 8.67 -1.82
N ALA A 13 -18.63 9.72 -2.65
CA ALA A 13 -17.45 10.52 -2.94
C ALA A 13 -16.96 11.34 -1.72
N GLU A 14 -17.90 11.79 -0.89
CA GLU A 14 -17.63 12.51 0.35
C GLU A 14 -17.15 11.56 1.46
N VAL A 15 -17.75 10.36 1.55
CA VAL A 15 -17.27 9.29 2.44
C VAL A 15 -15.80 8.97 2.15
N MET A 16 -15.47 8.77 0.88
CA MET A 16 -14.10 8.48 0.46
C MET A 16 -13.14 9.64 0.78
N ARG A 17 -13.56 10.89 0.52
CA ARG A 17 -12.75 12.08 0.84
C ARG A 17 -12.40 12.12 2.33
N LEU A 18 -13.41 11.94 3.19
CA LEU A 18 -13.24 11.95 4.64
C LEU A 18 -12.37 10.78 5.11
N ALA A 19 -12.54 9.58 4.54
CA ALA A 19 -11.72 8.42 4.87
C ALA A 19 -10.24 8.65 4.55
N VAL A 20 -9.93 9.23 3.37
CA VAL A 20 -8.54 9.56 3.00
C VAL A 20 -7.96 10.66 3.91
N GLU A 21 -8.74 11.68 4.28
CA GLU A 21 -8.29 12.72 5.21
C GLU A 21 -8.00 12.18 6.61
N GLN A 22 -8.89 11.31 7.12
CA GLN A 22 -8.69 10.64 8.41
C GLN A 22 -7.49 9.71 8.37
N PHE A 23 -7.34 8.93 7.30
CA PHE A 23 -6.19 8.07 7.06
C PHE A 23 -4.87 8.86 7.15
N ARG A 24 -4.76 9.95 6.39
CA ARG A 24 -3.55 10.81 6.37
C ARG A 24 -3.17 11.28 7.76
N ALA A 25 -4.14 11.86 8.47
CA ALA A 25 -3.91 12.41 9.80
C ALA A 25 -3.51 11.32 10.81
N LYS A 26 -4.18 10.16 10.78
CA LYS A 26 -3.93 9.05 11.68
C LYS A 26 -2.59 8.39 11.38
N MET A 27 -2.29 8.11 10.11
CA MET A 27 -1.03 7.51 9.68
C MET A 27 0.16 8.41 10.00
N GLU A 28 0.10 9.71 9.69
CA GLU A 28 1.15 10.66 10.04
C GLU A 28 1.36 10.75 11.55
N SER A 29 0.28 10.84 12.33
CA SER A 29 0.36 10.88 13.78
C SER A 29 0.99 9.61 14.35
N SER A 30 0.60 8.43 13.84
CA SER A 30 1.14 7.14 14.28
C SER A 30 2.63 7.01 13.97
N ASN A 31 3.03 7.34 12.74
CA ASN A 31 4.43 7.30 12.30
C ASN A 31 5.30 8.27 13.10
N ARG A 32 4.87 9.51 13.29
CA ARG A 32 5.61 10.51 14.08
C ARG A 32 5.70 10.12 15.54
N ARG A 33 4.62 9.58 16.12
CA ARG A 33 4.63 9.09 17.49
C ARG A 33 5.62 7.95 17.67
N PHE A 34 5.61 6.97 16.77
CA PHE A 34 6.55 5.86 16.83
C PHE A 34 8.01 6.33 16.77
N LEU A 35 8.34 7.25 15.86
CA LEU A 35 9.68 7.84 15.77
C LEU A 35 10.06 8.59 17.05
N GLN A 36 9.13 9.36 17.63
CA GLN A 36 9.35 10.05 18.90
C GLN A 36 9.62 9.05 20.03
N ASP A 37 8.87 7.94 20.10
CA ASP A 37 9.10 6.88 21.08
C ASP A 37 10.48 6.22 20.88
N ARG A 38 10.94 6.03 19.63
CA ARG A 38 12.31 5.53 19.34
C ARG A 38 13.38 6.52 19.80
N ILE A 39 13.18 7.81 19.54
CA ILE A 39 14.10 8.88 19.95
C ILE A 39 14.24 8.89 21.48
N ASP A 40 13.11 8.83 22.21
CA ASP A 40 13.12 8.86 23.67
C ASP A 40 13.80 7.61 24.27
N GLU A 41 13.59 6.44 23.66
CA GLU A 41 14.30 5.21 24.04
C GLU A 41 15.82 5.34 23.85
N ILE A 42 16.27 5.90 22.71
CA ILE A 42 17.70 6.07 22.41
C ILE A 42 18.34 7.13 23.33
N GLU A 43 17.65 8.23 23.61
CA GLU A 43 18.13 9.23 24.58
C GLU A 43 18.31 8.62 25.98
N ALA A 44 17.39 7.73 26.39
CA ALA A 44 17.48 7.04 27.68
C ALA A 44 18.67 6.06 27.80
N MET A 45 19.29 5.66 26.68
CA MET A 45 20.47 4.79 26.69
C MET A 45 21.73 5.51 27.21
N GLY A 46 21.73 6.84 27.25
CA GLY A 46 22.87 7.62 27.76
C GLY A 46 24.10 7.56 26.84
N LEU A 47 23.90 7.40 25.53
CA LEU A 47 24.95 7.39 24.52
C LEU A 47 25.71 8.73 24.49
N SER A 48 27.01 8.66 24.26
CA SER A 48 27.92 9.78 24.48
C SER A 48 27.99 10.76 23.31
N THR A 49 27.66 10.31 22.10
CA THR A 49 27.74 11.10 20.87
C THR A 49 26.47 11.00 20.03
N GLU A 50 26.22 12.02 19.20
CA GLU A 50 25.10 12.01 18.26
C GLU A 50 25.27 10.94 17.16
N GLU A 51 26.50 10.59 16.78
CA GLU A 51 26.74 9.52 15.80
C GLU A 51 26.32 8.15 16.35
N GLU A 52 26.59 7.86 17.63
CA GLU A 52 26.11 6.64 18.29
C GLU A 52 24.57 6.60 18.31
N LYS A 53 23.93 7.72 18.66
CA LYS A 53 22.46 7.83 18.66
C LYS A 53 21.85 7.63 17.27
N LEU A 54 22.43 8.26 16.25
CA LEU A 54 21.98 8.09 14.87
C LEU A 54 22.22 6.66 14.39
N THR A 55 23.29 5.99 14.85
CA THR A 55 23.54 4.58 14.54
C THR A 55 22.43 3.68 15.07
N GLU A 56 21.97 3.88 16.31
CA GLU A 56 20.81 3.14 16.83
C GLU A 56 19.52 3.48 16.07
N MET A 57 19.31 4.74 15.70
CA MET A 57 18.12 5.16 14.95
C MET A 57 18.08 4.58 13.53
N ARG A 58 19.24 4.31 12.91
CA ARG A 58 19.33 3.70 11.57
C ARG A 58 18.66 2.33 11.48
N LEU A 59 18.49 1.63 12.60
CA LEU A 59 17.74 0.37 12.66
C LEU A 59 16.28 0.52 12.20
N TYR A 60 15.69 1.70 12.43
CA TYR A 60 14.30 2.01 12.08
C TYR A 60 14.18 2.91 10.86
N TRP A 61 15.16 3.80 10.64
CA TRP A 61 15.19 4.70 9.49
C TRP A 61 16.58 4.66 8.83
N PRO A 62 16.76 3.83 7.79
CA PRO A 62 18.03 3.68 7.11
C PRO A 62 18.57 4.99 6.53
N ASN A 63 19.90 5.09 6.39
CA ASN A 63 20.63 6.22 5.77
C ASN A 63 20.69 7.53 6.57
N LEU A 64 20.19 7.60 7.81
CA LEU A 64 20.31 8.79 8.65
C LEU A 64 21.77 9.23 8.82
N GLY A 65 22.12 10.46 8.41
CA GLY A 65 23.49 10.96 8.50
C GLY A 65 24.51 10.20 7.63
N ALA A 66 24.06 9.36 6.69
CA ALA A 66 24.95 8.61 5.82
C ALA A 66 25.76 9.54 4.90
N LYS A 67 27.07 9.27 4.82
CA LYS A 67 28.00 10.09 4.03
C LYS A 67 27.91 9.76 2.54
N GLY A 68 28.12 10.78 1.71
CA GLY A 68 28.16 10.67 0.25
C GLY A 68 26.88 11.16 -0.41
N GLU A 69 27.03 11.63 -1.66
CA GLU A 69 25.91 12.01 -2.50
C GLU A 69 25.42 10.83 -3.32
N GLU A 70 24.11 10.68 -3.38
CA GLU A 70 23.45 9.73 -4.26
C GLU A 70 23.27 10.36 -5.64
N SER A 71 23.63 9.64 -6.69
CA SER A 71 23.48 10.12 -8.06
C SER A 71 22.04 9.89 -8.53
N TRP A 72 21.40 10.96 -8.99
CA TRP A 72 20.04 10.93 -9.51
C TRP A 72 20.04 11.30 -10.99
N ASN A 73 19.20 10.63 -11.77
CA ASN A 73 18.94 11.02 -13.16
C ASN A 73 17.88 12.14 -13.21
N ASP A 74 17.80 12.83 -14.36
CA ASP A 74 16.84 13.94 -14.58
C ASP A 74 15.37 13.52 -14.41
N GLY A 75 15.07 12.23 -14.60
CA GLY A 75 13.73 11.66 -14.44
C GLY A 75 13.39 11.21 -13.02
N ALA A 76 14.24 11.49 -12.03
CA ALA A 76 14.02 11.06 -10.65
C ALA A 76 12.76 11.74 -10.04
N PRO A 77 11.95 10.98 -9.28
CA PRO A 77 10.78 11.53 -8.59
C PRO A 77 11.17 12.51 -7.47
N LEU A 78 10.34 13.53 -7.24
CA LEU A 78 10.61 14.57 -6.24
C LEU A 78 10.71 14.03 -4.81
N GLY A 79 9.80 13.14 -4.41
CA GLY A 79 9.70 12.59 -3.05
C GLY A 79 10.99 11.89 -2.59
N PRO A 80 11.43 10.82 -3.26
CA PRO A 80 12.64 10.07 -2.88
C PRO A 80 13.91 10.93 -2.86
N VAL A 81 14.05 11.85 -3.82
CA VAL A 81 15.21 12.77 -3.87
C VAL A 81 15.24 13.69 -2.66
N ARG A 82 14.08 14.27 -2.29
CA ARG A 82 13.97 15.12 -1.11
C ARG A 82 14.25 14.33 0.17
N GLN A 83 13.64 13.16 0.33
CA GLN A 83 13.83 12.28 1.48
C GLN A 83 15.29 11.87 1.65
N SER A 84 15.97 11.41 0.59
CA SER A 84 17.38 11.02 0.64
C SER A 84 18.26 12.19 1.09
N ARG A 85 18.04 13.39 0.53
CA ARG A 85 18.78 14.60 0.93
C ARG A 85 18.57 14.96 2.40
N GLU A 86 17.34 15.03 2.87
CA GLU A 86 17.03 15.40 4.25
C GLU A 86 17.55 14.35 5.24
N THR A 87 17.35 13.06 4.94
CA THR A 87 17.80 11.92 5.78
C THR A 87 19.32 11.90 5.94
N ARG A 88 20.08 12.06 4.84
CA ARG A 88 21.56 12.09 4.86
C ARG A 88 22.13 13.32 5.55
N ASN A 89 21.39 14.43 5.55
CA ASN A 89 21.80 15.68 6.20
C ASN A 89 21.51 15.71 7.71
N ALA A 90 20.88 14.68 8.26
CA ALA A 90 20.67 14.56 9.71
C ALA A 90 22.02 14.49 10.43
N THR A 91 22.21 15.38 11.41
CA THR A 91 23.45 15.44 12.21
C THR A 91 23.21 15.14 13.70
N ARG A 92 21.95 15.24 14.13
CA ARG A 92 21.51 15.01 15.50
C ARG A 92 20.28 14.12 15.50
N LEU A 93 20.09 13.35 16.57
CA LEU A 93 18.90 12.51 16.75
C LEU A 93 17.61 13.37 16.74
N GLU A 94 17.70 14.59 17.26
CA GLU A 94 16.59 15.55 17.29
C GLU A 94 16.06 15.92 15.88
N ASP A 95 16.92 15.89 14.86
CA ASP A 95 16.57 16.27 13.49
C ASP A 95 15.46 15.36 12.93
N VAL A 96 15.48 14.08 13.31
CA VAL A 96 14.57 13.00 12.86
C VAL A 96 13.10 13.38 13.01
N LYS A 97 12.75 14.19 14.01
CA LYS A 97 11.37 14.64 14.26
C LYS A 97 10.76 15.39 13.07
N THR A 98 11.60 16.04 12.27
CA THR A 98 11.19 16.97 11.22
C THR A 98 11.58 16.53 9.81
N ILE A 99 12.38 15.48 9.68
CA ILE A 99 12.82 14.96 8.37
C ILE A 99 11.59 14.53 7.56
N TYR A 100 11.60 14.90 6.29
CA TYR A 100 10.62 14.47 5.31
C TYR A 100 10.77 12.99 4.97
N HIS A 101 9.65 12.26 5.03
CA HIS A 101 9.48 10.95 4.43
C HIS A 101 8.30 11.03 3.46
N GLU A 102 8.46 10.50 2.24
CA GLU A 102 7.44 10.65 1.19
C GLU A 102 6.11 9.98 1.53
N HIS A 103 6.17 8.90 2.31
CA HIS A 103 5.00 8.17 2.81
C HIS A 103 4.69 8.45 4.28
N MET A 104 5.15 9.58 4.86
CA MET A 104 4.91 9.87 6.29
C MET A 104 3.40 9.86 6.64
N ASP A 105 2.54 10.40 5.77
CA ASP A 105 1.08 10.37 5.89
C ASP A 105 0.43 9.16 5.19
N GLY A 106 1.27 8.26 4.68
CA GLY A 106 0.94 7.04 3.98
C GLY A 106 0.30 7.19 2.61
N ILE A 107 0.14 8.38 2.04
CA ILE A 107 -0.51 8.54 0.74
C ILE A 107 0.51 8.48 -0.40
N ILE A 108 0.16 7.72 -1.44
CA ILE A 108 0.81 7.81 -2.75
C ILE A 108 0.05 8.87 -3.57
N PRO A 109 0.68 9.98 -3.98
CA PRO A 109 -0.02 11.08 -4.65
C PRO A 109 -0.72 10.65 -5.95
N PRO A 110 -1.88 11.25 -6.28
CA PRO A 110 -2.61 10.89 -7.49
C PRO A 110 -1.90 11.40 -8.75
N THR A 111 -1.78 10.55 -9.76
CA THR A 111 -1.22 10.92 -11.08
C THR A 111 -2.29 11.09 -12.16
N LEU A 112 -3.49 10.55 -11.91
CA LEU A 112 -4.68 10.62 -12.77
C LEU A 112 -5.50 11.87 -12.47
N ILE A 113 -4.98 13.04 -12.85
CA ILE A 113 -5.45 14.34 -12.34
C ILE A 113 -6.87 14.74 -12.82
N THR A 114 -7.29 14.34 -14.02
CA THR A 114 -8.63 14.71 -14.56
C THR A 114 -9.63 13.55 -14.49
N ASP A 115 -10.93 13.88 -14.57
CA ASP A 115 -11.98 12.86 -14.63
C ASP A 115 -11.84 11.95 -15.85
N GLU A 116 -11.36 12.46 -16.97
CA GLU A 116 -11.09 11.68 -18.19
C GLU A 116 -10.06 10.57 -17.93
N TRP A 117 -8.96 10.88 -17.22
CA TRP A 117 -7.93 9.89 -16.87
C TRP A 117 -8.46 8.81 -15.93
N ARG A 118 -9.26 9.21 -14.94
CA ARG A 118 -9.86 8.28 -13.98
C ARG A 118 -10.89 7.37 -14.66
N GLN A 119 -11.72 7.95 -15.53
CA GLN A 119 -12.70 7.19 -16.32
C GLN A 119 -12.00 6.20 -17.25
N MET A 120 -10.95 6.63 -17.95
CA MET A 120 -10.12 5.75 -18.78
C MET A 120 -9.56 4.59 -17.95
N TYR A 121 -9.05 4.85 -16.74
CA TYR A 121 -8.54 3.79 -15.89
C TYR A 121 -9.60 2.74 -15.52
N LEU A 122 -10.79 3.18 -15.09
CA LEU A 122 -11.87 2.27 -14.71
C LEU A 122 -12.41 1.46 -15.89
N GLU A 123 -12.45 2.06 -17.08
CA GLU A 123 -12.85 1.37 -18.30
C GLU A 123 -11.86 0.29 -18.71
N VAL A 124 -10.55 0.61 -18.72
CA VAL A 124 -9.50 -0.37 -19.05
C VAL A 124 -9.47 -1.49 -18.01
N LEU A 125 -9.59 -1.15 -16.73
CA LEU A 125 -9.62 -2.17 -15.67
C LEU A 125 -10.83 -3.10 -15.83
N LYS A 126 -12.02 -2.56 -16.10
CA LYS A 126 -13.20 -3.38 -16.39
C LYS A 126 -12.97 -4.28 -17.61
N GLU A 127 -12.44 -3.72 -18.70
CA GLU A 127 -12.14 -4.46 -19.94
C GLU A 127 -11.19 -5.63 -19.67
N VAL A 128 -10.04 -5.37 -19.05
CA VAL A 128 -9.03 -6.40 -18.75
C VAL A 128 -9.57 -7.48 -17.82
N CYS A 129 -10.34 -7.12 -16.80
CA CYS A 129 -10.92 -8.11 -15.90
C CYS A 129 -11.96 -9.01 -16.58
N ASN A 130 -12.80 -8.46 -17.48
CA ASN A 130 -13.77 -9.26 -18.23
C ASN A 130 -13.09 -10.13 -19.29
N ASP A 131 -12.04 -9.62 -19.95
CA ASP A 131 -11.23 -10.40 -20.88
C ASP A 131 -10.56 -11.59 -20.18
N ALA A 132 -10.00 -11.39 -18.97
CA ALA A 132 -9.39 -12.45 -18.17
C ALA A 132 -10.41 -13.50 -17.73
N MET A 133 -11.61 -13.06 -17.32
CA MET A 133 -12.71 -13.96 -16.98
C MET A 133 -13.16 -14.82 -18.15
N ALA A 134 -13.33 -14.22 -19.33
CA ALA A 134 -13.73 -14.95 -20.53
C ALA A 134 -12.72 -16.03 -20.91
N GLN A 135 -11.42 -15.74 -20.79
CA GLN A 135 -10.35 -16.71 -21.07
C GLN A 135 -10.37 -17.92 -20.11
N ASN A 136 -10.72 -17.71 -18.84
CA ASN A 136 -10.84 -18.79 -17.86
C ASN A 136 -12.08 -19.67 -18.08
N GLN A 137 -13.15 -19.11 -18.69
CA GLN A 137 -14.40 -19.81 -18.95
C GLN A 137 -14.41 -20.65 -20.25
N GLU A 138 -13.45 -20.48 -21.16
CA GLU A 138 -13.36 -21.23 -22.43
C GLU A 138 -13.17 -22.76 -22.28
N GLY A 139 -13.15 -23.29 -21.04
CA GLY A 139 -13.00 -24.72 -20.73
C GLY A 139 -14.00 -25.33 -19.73
N GLU A 140 -14.91 -24.54 -19.14
CA GLU A 140 -15.91 -25.00 -18.15
C GLU A 140 -17.33 -24.67 -18.65
N ASP A 141 -18.35 -25.43 -18.21
CA ASP A 141 -19.73 -25.33 -18.71
C ASP A 141 -20.21 -23.85 -18.79
N GLU A 142 -20.56 -23.42 -20.02
CA GLU A 142 -20.87 -22.04 -20.49
C GLU A 142 -22.12 -21.37 -19.87
N ASP A 143 -22.46 -21.66 -18.61
CA ASP A 143 -23.83 -21.41 -18.12
C ASP A 143 -24.05 -20.05 -17.42
N GLU A 144 -23.04 -19.19 -17.26
CA GLU A 144 -23.24 -17.82 -16.74
C GLU A 144 -22.42 -16.75 -17.49
N ASP A 145 -23.10 -15.98 -18.36
CA ASP A 145 -22.65 -14.67 -18.87
C ASP A 145 -22.45 -13.69 -17.68
N PHE A 146 -21.31 -13.80 -16.99
CA PHE A 146 -21.00 -13.01 -15.81
C PHE A 146 -20.21 -11.75 -16.19
N ASP A 147 -20.83 -10.56 -16.05
CA ASP A 147 -20.17 -9.26 -16.26
C ASP A 147 -19.56 -8.75 -14.95
N ILE A 148 -18.23 -8.60 -14.91
CA ILE A 148 -17.54 -8.00 -13.77
C ILE A 148 -17.92 -6.51 -13.69
N PRO A 149 -18.53 -6.05 -12.59
CA PRO A 149 -18.97 -4.67 -12.47
C PRO A 149 -17.78 -3.72 -12.34
N MET A 150 -17.98 -2.48 -12.79
CA MET A 150 -16.99 -1.42 -12.61
C MET A 150 -16.74 -1.13 -11.12
N CYS A 151 -15.48 -1.00 -10.72
CA CYS A 151 -15.04 -0.70 -9.36
C CYS A 151 -15.24 0.78 -8.98
N ARG A 152 -16.50 1.19 -8.77
CA ARG A 152 -16.86 2.61 -8.50
C ARG A 152 -16.16 3.20 -7.28
N GLU A 153 -16.00 2.41 -6.21
CA GLU A 153 -15.33 2.87 -4.99
C GLU A 153 -13.85 3.18 -5.23
N LEU A 154 -13.15 2.31 -5.98
CA LEU A 154 -11.78 2.58 -6.44
C LEU A 154 -11.72 3.87 -7.25
N GLY A 155 -12.71 4.12 -8.11
CA GLY A 155 -12.87 5.38 -8.85
C GLY A 155 -12.91 6.63 -7.97
N HIS A 156 -13.59 6.55 -6.82
CA HIS A 156 -13.59 7.63 -5.83
C HIS A 156 -12.25 7.77 -5.12
N PHE A 157 -11.58 6.64 -4.80
CA PHE A 157 -10.28 6.63 -4.12
C PHE A 157 -9.17 7.25 -4.98
N ILE A 158 -9.06 6.86 -6.26
CA ILE A 158 -7.99 7.31 -7.18
C ILE A 158 -8.03 8.80 -7.52
N LYS A 159 -9.12 9.49 -7.14
CA LYS A 159 -9.21 10.94 -7.17
C LYS A 159 -8.28 11.60 -6.15
N TYR A 160 -8.03 10.95 -5.02
CA TYR A 160 -7.29 11.49 -3.89
C TYR A 160 -5.92 10.83 -3.69
N ALA A 161 -5.75 9.58 -4.13
CA ALA A 161 -4.49 8.84 -3.99
C ALA A 161 -4.34 7.74 -5.03
N ASN A 162 -3.13 7.52 -5.54
CA ASN A 162 -2.83 6.33 -6.36
C ASN A 162 -2.75 5.04 -5.53
N GLY A 163 -2.64 5.19 -4.21
CA GLY A 163 -2.47 4.10 -3.27
C GLY A 163 -2.11 4.61 -1.88
N VAL A 164 -1.91 3.67 -0.97
CA VAL A 164 -1.36 3.93 0.36
C VAL A 164 -0.18 3.01 0.64
N GLN A 165 0.78 3.52 1.40
CA GLN A 165 2.00 2.81 1.74
C GLN A 165 2.45 3.18 3.15
N ASP A 166 2.88 2.17 3.90
CA ASP A 166 3.53 2.41 5.18
C ASP A 166 5.02 2.69 4.94
N PRO A 167 5.64 3.72 5.55
CA PRO A 167 7.10 3.86 5.60
C PRO A 167 7.82 2.60 6.14
N ASP A 168 7.10 1.82 6.93
CA ASP A 168 7.51 0.60 7.60
C ASP A 168 8.73 0.79 8.51
N PHE A 169 8.74 1.89 9.29
CA PHE A 169 9.74 2.12 10.34
C PHE A 169 9.81 0.99 11.39
N ARG A 170 8.80 0.12 11.43
CA ARG A 170 8.71 -1.03 12.31
C ARG A 170 9.20 -2.34 11.69
N CYS A 171 9.65 -2.30 10.43
CA CYS A 171 10.21 -3.44 9.70
C CYS A 171 9.25 -4.65 9.66
N SER A 172 7.96 -4.39 9.51
CA SER A 172 6.90 -5.41 9.47
C SER A 172 6.77 -6.07 8.11
N GLY A 173 7.33 -5.45 7.05
CA GLY A 173 7.19 -5.91 5.67
C GLY A 173 5.76 -5.82 5.16
N ILE A 174 4.92 -4.95 5.74
CA ILE A 174 3.53 -4.84 5.33
C ILE A 174 3.44 -4.33 3.88
N SER A 175 2.57 -4.95 3.08
CA SER A 175 2.40 -4.60 1.68
C SER A 175 1.76 -3.20 1.51
N PRO A 176 2.18 -2.39 0.53
CA PRO A 176 1.40 -1.22 0.15
C PRO A 176 0.09 -1.65 -0.54
N PHE A 177 -0.88 -0.74 -0.65
CA PHE A 177 -2.03 -0.89 -1.55
C PHE A 177 -1.93 0.18 -2.64
N ALA A 178 -1.37 -0.16 -3.79
CA ALA A 178 -1.07 0.75 -4.90
C ALA A 178 -1.74 0.29 -6.22
N PRO A 179 -3.08 0.39 -6.33
CA PRO A 179 -3.81 -0.10 -7.50
C PRO A 179 -3.53 0.69 -8.79
N VAL A 180 -3.00 1.92 -8.70
CA VAL A 180 -2.72 2.74 -9.87
C VAL A 180 -1.25 2.58 -10.29
N PRO A 181 -0.96 2.07 -11.50
CA PRO A 181 0.41 1.99 -12.01
C PRO A 181 1.02 3.39 -12.23
N PRO A 182 2.33 3.48 -12.51
CA PRO A 182 3.04 4.74 -12.73
C PRO A 182 2.71 5.41 -14.08
N VAL A 183 1.42 5.50 -14.43
CA VAL A 183 0.83 6.23 -15.57
C VAL A 183 0.39 7.63 -15.14
N GLY A 184 0.13 8.52 -16.10
CA GLY A 184 -0.32 9.89 -15.84
C GLY A 184 0.80 10.88 -15.55
N ARG A 185 0.47 12.00 -14.90
CA ARG A 185 1.41 13.11 -14.68
C ARG A 185 2.36 12.81 -13.52
N LYS A 186 3.66 12.95 -13.74
CA LYS A 186 4.71 12.78 -12.73
C LYS A 186 5.28 14.12 -12.27
N GLU A 187 5.68 14.17 -11.00
CA GLU A 187 6.46 15.27 -10.43
C GLU A 187 7.94 14.89 -10.35
N TYR A 188 8.78 15.67 -11.02
CA TYR A 188 10.21 15.41 -11.11
C TYR A 188 10.99 16.28 -10.13
N ALA A 189 12.08 15.75 -9.58
CA ALA A 189 12.97 16.50 -8.69
C ALA A 189 13.72 17.64 -9.41
N PHE A 190 13.88 17.51 -10.74
CA PHE A 190 14.62 18.44 -11.60
C PHE A 190 13.73 18.93 -12.75
N PRO A 191 12.64 19.67 -12.46
CA PRO A 191 11.65 20.05 -13.47
C PRO A 191 12.21 20.97 -14.56
N GLU A 192 13.30 21.69 -14.26
CA GLU A 192 13.96 22.61 -15.19
C GLU A 192 15.00 21.93 -16.09
N SER A 193 15.28 20.64 -15.88
CA SER A 193 16.25 19.93 -16.71
C SER A 193 15.76 19.87 -18.16
N ALA A 194 16.68 20.05 -19.11
CA ALA A 194 16.35 20.00 -20.54
C ALA A 194 15.70 18.66 -20.94
N ALA A 195 16.13 17.56 -20.30
CA ALA A 195 15.56 16.24 -20.53
C ALA A 195 14.10 16.14 -20.08
N VAL A 196 13.72 16.77 -18.94
CA VAL A 196 12.32 16.78 -18.46
C VAL A 196 11.46 17.72 -19.30
N LEU A 197 11.96 18.91 -19.62
CA LEU A 197 11.23 19.89 -20.46
C LEU A 197 10.97 19.37 -21.89
N ALA A 198 11.84 18.49 -22.39
CA ALA A 198 11.67 17.85 -23.70
C ALA A 198 10.66 16.68 -23.68
N ARG A 199 10.19 16.23 -22.50
CA ARG A 199 9.23 15.12 -22.44
C ARG A 199 7.85 15.58 -22.93
N PRO A 200 7.19 14.80 -23.80
CA PRO A 200 5.82 15.09 -24.16
C PRO A 200 4.94 15.00 -22.92
N THR A 201 3.88 15.81 -22.88
CA THR A 201 2.82 15.63 -21.90
C THR A 201 2.17 14.27 -22.16
N PRO A 202 1.95 13.42 -21.13
CA PRO A 202 1.28 12.15 -21.32
C PRO A 202 -0.07 12.35 -22.00
N GLU A 203 -0.31 11.64 -23.10
CA GLU A 203 -1.61 11.59 -23.78
C GLU A 203 -2.44 10.42 -23.25
N VAL A 204 -3.76 10.62 -23.18
CA VAL A 204 -4.70 9.62 -22.64
C VAL A 204 -4.67 8.33 -23.47
N SER A 205 -4.61 8.44 -24.81
CA SER A 205 -4.58 7.29 -25.72
C SER A 205 -3.33 6.42 -25.53
N THR A 206 -2.14 7.01 -25.52
CA THR A 206 -0.89 6.29 -25.30
C THR A 206 -0.87 5.64 -23.92
N SER A 207 -1.41 6.32 -22.91
CA SER A 207 -1.43 5.80 -21.54
C SER A 207 -2.48 4.72 -21.32
N ARG A 208 -3.53 4.67 -22.15
CA ARG A 208 -4.52 3.60 -22.16
C ARG A 208 -3.87 2.25 -22.50
N GLU A 209 -3.01 2.23 -23.51
CA GLU A 209 -2.31 1.01 -23.93
C GLU A 209 -1.30 0.56 -22.87
N ILE A 210 -0.51 1.48 -22.32
CA ILE A 210 0.43 1.19 -21.22
C ILE A 210 -0.31 0.64 -20.00
N LEU A 211 -1.46 1.24 -19.66
CA LEU A 211 -2.28 0.77 -18.56
C LEU A 211 -2.83 -0.64 -18.83
N LYS A 212 -3.29 -0.90 -20.05
CA LYS A 212 -3.84 -2.21 -20.44
C LYS A 212 -2.78 -3.30 -20.30
N GLU A 213 -1.59 -3.08 -20.85
CA GLU A 213 -0.45 -4.01 -20.74
C GLU A 213 -0.09 -4.28 -19.27
N TYR A 214 0.07 -3.22 -18.47
CA TYR A 214 0.39 -3.37 -17.05
C TYR A 214 -0.68 -4.17 -16.27
N LEU A 215 -1.96 -3.84 -16.49
CA LEU A 215 -3.04 -4.52 -15.79
C LEU A 215 -3.13 -5.99 -16.20
N GLN A 216 -2.92 -6.30 -17.49
CA GLN A 216 -2.88 -7.69 -17.97
C GLN A 216 -1.76 -8.50 -17.32
N GLU A 217 -0.58 -7.91 -17.12
CA GLU A 217 0.53 -8.55 -16.40
C GLU A 217 0.28 -8.67 -14.89
N SER A 218 -0.57 -7.81 -14.31
CA SER A 218 -0.85 -7.77 -12.87
C SER A 218 -2.09 -8.57 -12.46
N ILE A 219 -2.86 -9.08 -13.42
CA ILE A 219 -3.98 -9.99 -13.15
C ILE A 219 -3.44 -11.22 -12.44
N LEU A 220 -4.10 -11.61 -11.35
CA LEU A 220 -3.79 -12.85 -10.66
C LEU A 220 -4.31 -14.02 -11.49
N ASP A 221 -3.41 -14.92 -11.87
CA ASP A 221 -3.82 -16.16 -12.53
C ASP A 221 -4.49 -17.14 -11.56
N GLU A 222 -5.21 -18.12 -12.10
CA GLU A 222 -5.96 -19.10 -11.31
C GLU A 222 -5.05 -19.89 -10.35
N THR A 223 -3.83 -20.20 -10.77
CA THR A 223 -2.87 -20.94 -9.93
C THR A 223 -2.43 -20.11 -8.73
N PHE A 224 -2.19 -18.81 -8.93
CA PHE A 224 -1.88 -17.88 -7.85
C PHE A 224 -3.06 -17.71 -6.90
N ILE A 225 -4.28 -17.56 -7.42
CA ILE A 225 -5.49 -17.43 -6.61
C ILE A 225 -5.68 -18.67 -5.73
N GLN A 226 -5.68 -19.87 -6.32
CA GLN A 226 -5.88 -21.13 -5.61
C GLN A 226 -4.74 -21.44 -4.63
N GLY A 227 -3.50 -21.08 -4.98
CA GLY A 227 -2.32 -21.40 -4.18
C GLY A 227 -2.00 -20.40 -3.08
N THR A 228 -2.50 -19.15 -3.14
CA THR A 228 -1.94 -18.06 -2.33
C THR A 228 -2.96 -17.10 -1.73
N VAL A 229 -4.08 -16.78 -2.38
CA VAL A 229 -4.94 -15.66 -1.92
C VAL A 229 -5.68 -15.98 -0.62
N ASP A 230 -6.57 -16.97 -0.62
CA ASP A 230 -7.31 -17.44 0.55
C ASP A 230 -8.10 -18.70 0.19
N GLU A 231 -8.09 -19.72 1.05
CA GLU A 231 -8.88 -20.95 0.81
C GLU A 231 -10.39 -20.74 1.00
N ASP A 232 -10.81 -19.68 1.71
CA ASP A 232 -12.23 -19.41 2.01
C ASP A 232 -12.92 -18.38 1.10
N LEU A 233 -12.20 -17.86 0.08
CA LEU A 233 -12.72 -16.92 -0.90
C LEU A 233 -12.93 -17.58 -2.26
N GLU A 234 -14.14 -17.45 -2.80
CA GLU A 234 -14.38 -17.66 -4.22
C GLU A 234 -14.04 -16.36 -4.96
N VAL A 235 -12.98 -16.38 -5.76
CA VAL A 235 -12.50 -15.21 -6.51
C VAL A 235 -12.80 -15.41 -7.99
N LYS A 236 -13.46 -14.44 -8.63
CA LYS A 236 -13.60 -14.43 -10.10
C LYS A 236 -12.39 -13.80 -10.76
N VAL A 237 -12.01 -12.62 -10.29
CA VAL A 237 -10.90 -11.85 -10.87
C VAL A 237 -10.28 -10.96 -9.82
N GLY A 238 -9.02 -10.61 -10.01
CA GLY A 238 -8.34 -9.61 -9.20
C GLY A 238 -6.96 -9.31 -9.74
N PHE A 239 -6.33 -8.30 -9.18
CA PHE A 239 -4.96 -7.92 -9.52
C PHE A 239 -4.19 -7.59 -8.25
N GLN A 240 -2.89 -7.89 -8.30
CA GLN A 240 -1.98 -7.53 -7.22
C GLN A 240 -1.84 -6.00 -7.15
N THR A 241 -1.91 -5.45 -5.94
CA THR A 241 -1.76 -4.02 -5.68
C THR A 241 -0.48 -3.67 -4.93
N GLY A 242 0.25 -4.67 -4.43
CA GLY A 242 1.49 -4.43 -3.71
C GLY A 242 2.16 -5.72 -3.26
N LEU A 243 3.45 -5.57 -2.99
CA LEU A 243 4.31 -6.56 -2.35
C LEU A 243 5.05 -5.87 -1.21
N GLY A 244 4.93 -6.43 -0.02
CA GLY A 244 5.67 -6.05 1.17
C GLY A 244 6.72 -7.09 1.47
N SER A 245 7.94 -6.63 1.73
CA SER A 245 9.09 -7.50 1.95
C SER A 245 9.77 -7.17 3.27
N ARG A 246 10.31 -8.19 3.93
CA ARG A 246 11.12 -8.07 5.15
C ARG A 246 12.43 -8.80 4.91
N ALA A 247 13.55 -8.12 5.13
CA ALA A 247 14.90 -8.67 4.92
C ALA A 247 15.08 -9.33 3.53
N GLU A 248 14.65 -8.64 2.47
CA GLU A 248 14.71 -9.13 1.07
C GLU A 248 13.82 -10.34 0.75
N HIS A 249 12.99 -10.78 1.70
CA HIS A 249 11.99 -11.83 1.50
C HIS A 249 10.58 -11.25 1.41
N ASP A 250 9.80 -11.77 0.48
CA ASP A 250 8.40 -11.42 0.33
C ASP A 250 7.63 -11.90 1.57
N GLU A 251 6.90 -11.00 2.22
CA GLU A 251 6.18 -11.30 3.46
C GLU A 251 4.67 -11.18 3.25
N TRP A 252 4.22 -10.11 2.57
CA TRP A 252 2.81 -9.82 2.37
C TRP A 252 2.54 -9.42 0.93
N TYR A 253 1.44 -9.92 0.38
CA TYR A 253 0.81 -9.36 -0.80
C TYR A 253 -0.42 -8.55 -0.41
N SER A 254 -0.77 -7.60 -1.28
CA SER A 254 -2.08 -6.98 -1.27
C SER A 254 -2.71 -7.13 -2.65
N ALA A 255 -4.03 -7.28 -2.70
CA ALA A 255 -4.77 -7.38 -3.95
C ALA A 255 -6.13 -6.68 -3.85
N TYR A 256 -6.65 -6.32 -5.02
CA TYR A 256 -8.02 -5.86 -5.17
C TYR A 256 -8.80 -6.89 -5.98
N LEU A 257 -9.75 -7.55 -5.32
CA LEU A 257 -10.38 -8.78 -5.78
C LEU A 257 -11.88 -8.58 -5.94
N TYR A 258 -12.46 -9.15 -7.00
CA TYR A 258 -13.89 -9.37 -7.09
C TYR A 258 -14.18 -10.80 -6.65
N CYS A 259 -14.66 -10.94 -5.42
CA CYS A 259 -14.80 -12.21 -4.74
C CYS A 259 -16.11 -12.31 -3.95
N ARG A 260 -16.35 -13.46 -3.33
CA ARG A 260 -17.29 -13.69 -2.23
C ARG A 260 -16.74 -14.80 -1.33
N ARG A 261 -17.34 -15.02 -0.17
CA ARG A 261 -16.97 -16.14 0.70
C ARG A 261 -17.63 -17.43 0.22
N CYS A 262 -16.92 -18.55 0.36
CA CYS A 262 -17.47 -19.88 0.08
C CYS A 262 -18.72 -20.17 0.94
N ASP A 263 -19.72 -20.83 0.35
CA ASP A 263 -21.07 -21.01 0.92
C ASP A 263 -21.12 -21.77 2.27
N ASP A 264 -20.06 -22.50 2.61
CA ASP A 264 -19.96 -23.30 3.84
C ASP A 264 -19.66 -22.48 5.11
N ASP A 265 -19.45 -21.16 4.99
CA ASP A 265 -19.13 -20.31 6.14
C ASP A 265 -20.35 -19.63 6.80
N SER A 266 -20.26 -19.48 8.12
CA SER A 266 -21.32 -19.02 9.02
C SER A 266 -21.38 -17.49 9.18
N ASP A 267 -20.38 -16.74 8.70
CA ASP A 267 -20.39 -15.26 8.70
C ASP A 267 -21.16 -14.71 7.47
N PRO A 268 -22.25 -13.95 7.66
CA PRO A 268 -23.04 -13.42 6.55
C PRO A 268 -22.42 -12.19 5.85
N SER A 269 -21.37 -11.56 6.40
CA SER A 269 -20.87 -10.26 5.90
C SER A 269 -20.25 -10.31 4.48
N LEU A 270 -19.73 -11.47 4.05
CA LEU A 270 -18.97 -11.61 2.79
C LEU A 270 -19.67 -12.50 1.74
N LYS A 271 -20.97 -12.76 1.87
CA LYS A 271 -21.69 -13.73 1.01
C LYS A 271 -21.93 -13.24 -0.41
N ASP A 272 -21.99 -11.93 -0.60
CA ASP A 272 -22.27 -11.32 -1.89
C ASP A 272 -20.98 -11.04 -2.68
N TRP A 273 -21.08 -11.18 -4.00
CA TRP A 273 -20.04 -10.78 -4.93
C TRP A 273 -19.77 -9.28 -4.82
N ALA A 274 -18.53 -8.91 -4.49
CA ALA A 274 -18.12 -7.53 -4.35
C ALA A 274 -16.63 -7.36 -4.60
N TRP A 275 -16.23 -6.12 -4.92
CA TRP A 275 -14.84 -5.72 -4.92
C TRP A 275 -14.34 -5.55 -3.48
N ARG A 276 -13.19 -6.15 -3.15
CA ARG A 276 -12.62 -6.19 -1.81
C ARG A 276 -11.12 -5.93 -1.83
N VAL A 277 -10.63 -5.30 -0.77
CA VAL A 277 -9.19 -5.23 -0.50
C VAL A 277 -8.82 -6.44 0.33
N SER A 278 -7.79 -7.18 -0.09
CA SER A 278 -7.29 -8.36 0.64
C SER A 278 -5.78 -8.28 0.82
N PHE A 279 -5.31 -8.70 1.99
CA PHE A 279 -3.91 -8.92 2.28
C PHE A 279 -3.71 -10.38 2.68
N PHE A 280 -2.60 -10.95 2.25
CA PHE A 280 -2.29 -12.35 2.51
C PHE A 280 -0.78 -12.53 2.53
N ARG A 281 -0.30 -13.54 3.26
CA ARG A 281 1.13 -13.82 3.33
C ARG A 281 1.63 -14.23 1.95
N ALA A 282 2.86 -13.85 1.64
CA ALA A 282 3.52 -14.26 0.40
C ALA A 282 4.00 -15.72 0.41
N ASP A 283 3.99 -16.37 1.58
CA ASP A 283 4.25 -17.80 1.73
C ASP A 283 2.95 -18.62 1.82
N VAL A 284 3.11 -19.94 2.02
CA VAL A 284 1.99 -20.88 2.15
C VAL A 284 1.42 -20.85 3.57
N GLY A 285 0.19 -20.33 3.73
CA GLY A 285 -0.49 -20.29 5.03
C GLY A 285 -1.65 -19.31 5.13
N ASN A 286 -2.40 -19.07 4.06
CA ASN A 286 -3.53 -18.14 4.06
C ASN A 286 -4.86 -18.87 4.33
N PRO A 287 -5.77 -18.29 5.13
CA PRO A 287 -5.73 -16.93 5.68
C PRO A 287 -4.88 -16.79 6.95
N THR A 288 -4.09 -15.72 7.05
CA THR A 288 -3.35 -15.35 8.25
C THR A 288 -3.93 -14.09 8.90
N THR A 289 -4.01 -14.07 10.24
CA THR A 289 -4.44 -12.89 10.99
C THR A 289 -3.36 -11.81 11.04
N LEU A 290 -3.75 -10.56 10.82
CA LEU A 290 -2.93 -9.37 10.95
C LEU A 290 -3.72 -8.26 11.66
N TYR A 291 -3.11 -7.63 12.67
CA TYR A 291 -3.78 -6.67 13.56
C TYR A 291 -5.10 -7.21 14.13
N GLY A 292 -5.06 -8.47 14.60
CA GLY A 292 -6.16 -9.11 15.31
C GLY A 292 -7.34 -9.58 14.46
N ARG A 293 -7.27 -9.49 13.12
CA ARG A 293 -8.31 -10.01 12.21
C ARG A 293 -7.72 -10.55 10.92
N TYR A 294 -8.51 -11.24 10.12
CA TYR A 294 -8.15 -11.51 8.73
C TYR A 294 -8.26 -10.19 7.92
N PRO A 295 -7.20 -9.76 7.22
CA PRO A 295 -7.14 -8.45 6.59
C PRO A 295 -7.84 -8.45 5.22
N ARG A 296 -9.16 -8.64 5.28
CA ARG A 296 -10.10 -8.62 4.16
C ARG A 296 -11.17 -7.59 4.45
N PHE A 297 -11.45 -6.73 3.48
CA PHE A 297 -12.28 -5.54 3.68
C PHE A 297 -13.30 -5.42 2.57
N ASP A 298 -14.57 -5.20 2.95
CA ASP A 298 -15.68 -5.00 2.01
C ASP A 298 -15.62 -3.63 1.32
N SER A 299 -14.81 -2.71 1.86
CA SER A 299 -14.70 -1.35 1.35
C SER A 299 -13.31 -0.75 1.59
N ILE A 300 -12.88 0.11 0.68
CA ILE A 300 -11.63 0.88 0.81
C ILE A 300 -11.63 1.76 2.09
N PRO A 301 -12.71 2.47 2.48
CA PRO A 301 -12.73 3.22 3.74
C PRO A 301 -12.48 2.36 4.99
N GLU A 302 -13.07 1.16 5.06
CA GLU A 302 -12.81 0.21 6.15
C GLU A 302 -11.34 -0.20 6.18
N PHE A 303 -10.79 -0.55 5.01
CA PHE A 303 -9.37 -0.86 4.84
C PHE A 303 -8.47 0.28 5.33
N LEU A 304 -8.75 1.52 4.95
CA LEU A 304 -7.93 2.67 5.33
C LEU A 304 -7.91 2.89 6.85
N ASP A 305 -9.06 2.78 7.52
CA ASP A 305 -9.09 2.88 8.98
C ASP A 305 -8.25 1.77 9.63
N TRP A 306 -8.39 0.52 9.16
CA TRP A 306 -7.58 -0.60 9.64
C TRP A 306 -6.08 -0.39 9.39
N TYR A 307 -5.69 -0.01 8.17
CA TYR A 307 -4.29 0.12 7.77
C TYR A 307 -3.55 1.20 8.57
N SER A 308 -4.25 2.30 8.89
CA SER A 308 -3.71 3.38 9.74
C SER A 308 -3.79 3.10 11.26
N SER A 309 -4.42 2.01 11.68
CA SER A 309 -4.54 1.60 13.09
C SER A 309 -3.38 0.74 13.60
N TRP A 310 -2.35 0.51 12.77
CA TRP A 310 -1.24 -0.40 13.10
C TRP A 310 -0.60 -0.16 14.47
N LEU A 311 -0.54 1.10 14.92
CA LEU A 311 0.09 1.46 16.19
C LEU A 311 -0.66 0.87 17.40
N ASP A 312 -1.96 0.64 17.28
CA ASP A 312 -2.78 0.03 18.34
C ASP A 312 -2.49 -1.47 18.53
N TYR A 313 -1.82 -2.09 17.55
CA TYR A 313 -1.54 -3.53 17.50
C TYR A 313 -0.04 -3.85 17.53
N VAL A 314 0.81 -2.84 17.68
CA VAL A 314 2.26 -3.03 17.60
C VAL A 314 2.79 -3.77 18.84
N ASP A 315 3.51 -4.87 18.63
CA ASP A 315 4.34 -5.49 19.67
C ASP A 315 5.78 -4.97 19.55
N MET A 316 6.19 -4.17 20.53
CA MET A 316 7.53 -3.59 20.53
C MET A 316 8.67 -4.61 20.65
N ASN A 317 8.40 -5.81 21.16
CA ASN A 317 9.40 -6.89 21.16
C ASN A 317 9.61 -7.42 19.74
N GLU A 318 8.53 -7.64 19.00
CA GLU A 318 8.59 -8.04 17.60
C GLU A 318 9.28 -6.98 16.73
N VAL A 319 8.94 -5.70 16.93
CA VAL A 319 9.59 -4.59 16.22
C VAL A 319 11.10 -4.58 16.43
N ARG A 320 11.56 -4.71 17.68
CA ARG A 320 13.01 -4.75 17.99
C ARG A 320 13.69 -5.98 17.37
N ARG A 321 13.01 -7.13 17.35
CA ARG A 321 13.50 -8.34 16.68
C ARG A 321 13.65 -8.09 15.18
N ASN A 322 12.60 -7.60 14.52
CA ASN A 322 12.59 -7.35 13.09
C ASN A 322 13.67 -6.35 12.66
N ALA A 323 13.80 -5.24 13.39
CA ALA A 323 14.79 -4.20 13.10
C ALA A 323 16.24 -4.73 13.22
N ARG A 324 16.52 -5.68 14.13
CA ARG A 324 17.85 -6.31 14.26
C ARG A 324 18.11 -7.35 13.18
N CYS A 325 17.12 -8.17 12.81
CA CYS A 325 17.27 -9.20 11.78
C CYS A 325 17.65 -8.60 10.41
N LEU A 326 17.20 -7.37 10.10
CA LEU A 326 17.59 -6.67 8.87
C LEU A 326 19.10 -6.42 8.74
N TYR A 327 19.85 -6.45 9.85
CA TYR A 327 21.29 -6.14 9.88
C TYR A 327 22.18 -7.36 10.17
N GLY A 328 21.64 -8.58 10.07
CA GLY A 328 22.44 -9.81 10.07
C GLY A 328 23.02 -10.23 11.42
N ASP A 329 22.36 -9.89 12.53
CA ASP A 329 22.63 -10.55 13.82
C ASP A 329 22.09 -12.01 13.76
N ASP A 330 22.82 -12.87 13.04
CA ASP A 330 22.54 -14.30 12.86
C ASP A 330 22.59 -15.07 14.20
N ASP A 331 23.17 -14.49 15.26
CA ASP A 331 23.35 -15.15 16.55
C ASP A 331 22.03 -15.34 17.34
N TYR A 332 20.94 -14.64 17.00
CA TYR A 332 19.70 -14.71 17.80
C TYR A 332 18.81 -15.94 17.51
N TYR A 333 19.06 -16.66 16.41
CA TYR A 333 18.38 -17.95 16.15
C TYR A 333 19.00 -19.11 16.95
N SER A 334 20.12 -18.89 17.64
CA SER A 334 20.80 -19.94 18.40
C SER A 334 20.23 -20.18 19.82
N ASP A 335 19.34 -19.30 20.29
CA ASP A 335 18.75 -19.38 21.65
C ASP A 335 17.30 -19.91 21.67
N LEU A 336 16.82 -20.50 20.57
CA LEU A 336 15.45 -21.03 20.45
C LEU A 336 15.38 -22.54 20.14
N GLU A 337 16.44 -23.32 20.42
CA GLU A 337 16.34 -24.78 20.60
C GLU A 337 16.20 -25.20 22.07
#